data_AF-A0A7S1JL37-F1
#
_entry.id   AF-A0A7S1JL37-F1
#
_cell.length_a   1.000
_cell.length_b   1.000
_cell.length_c   1.000
_cell.angle_alpha   90.00
_cell.angle_beta   90.00
_cell.angle_gamma   90.00
#
_symmetry.space_group_name_H-M   'P 1'
#
loop_
_entity.id
_entity.type
_entity.pdbx_description
1 polymer ?
#
loop_
_entity_poly.entity_id
_entity_poly.type
_entity_poly.pdbx_seq_one_letter_code
_entity_poly.pdbx_strand_id
1 'polypeptide(L)'
;AVSGSILIQLALCEQLRSYQRSFPLASPMAAVAESCPQPEDPIVVKKQQSPDMTIRSESTAETSVDAASANHSTEDFNPFMNAAISSALAGVHQEHGGPFGACIVKNGVIVACSHNMVPTNLDPTCHAEMNCIRQACKALSTHDLSCCELYTTCEPCPMCWGAANWARLRKIHIGCTRQTAAKYGFDDEFFYQELDLPHDKRAIKHMKGIMSDQVRKVFEESHTYKKRLRSGGGILAKIYQQMFLDDDSITPSDDGKGQGMTCTDEWMQAAIEVALEGQRKGESKEREPFGAIVVKDGVIVGRGYNTVLRDDDPTATAEVNAIRAACKVENSYKLVDHELYTTTEPDPMSLGAIYWARLNAIHIGVSQKLAAAFGHPDGLLHYKELETDFKERAIESEWNVMADGCENVFKSWKKLQGILY
;
A
#
# COMPACT_ATOMS: atom_id res chain seq x y z
N ALA A 1 -25.05 -11.34 21.09
CA ALA A 1 -24.00 -11.56 20.07
C ALA A 1 -24.48 -11.38 18.61
N VAL A 2 -25.76 -11.08 18.32
CA VAL A 2 -26.27 -10.97 16.92
C VAL A 2 -26.33 -9.52 16.39
N SER A 3 -26.08 -8.49 17.21
CA SER A 3 -26.20 -7.09 16.77
C SER A 3 -24.96 -6.51 16.08
N GLY A 4 -23.76 -7.03 16.35
CA GLY A 4 -22.51 -6.50 15.80
C GLY A 4 -22.29 -6.83 14.32
N SER A 5 -22.67 -8.03 13.88
CA SER A 5 -22.48 -8.47 12.48
C SER A 5 -23.32 -7.67 11.48
N ILE A 6 -24.54 -7.29 11.89
CA ILE A 6 -25.46 -6.49 11.05
C ILE A 6 -24.97 -5.05 10.91
N LEU A 7 -24.45 -4.45 11.99
CA LEU A 7 -23.88 -3.10 11.95
C LEU A 7 -22.62 -3.03 11.07
N ILE A 8 -21.78 -4.06 11.10
CA ILE A 8 -20.60 -4.17 10.22
C ILE A 8 -21.02 -4.32 8.75
N GLN A 9 -22.02 -5.14 8.44
CA GLN A 9 -22.54 -5.29 7.07
C GLN A 9 -23.16 -3.98 6.53
N LEU A 10 -23.89 -3.24 7.37
CA LEU A 10 -24.48 -1.95 6.98
C LEU A 10 -23.42 -0.87 6.72
N ALA A 11 -22.38 -0.79 7.57
CA ALA A 11 -21.26 0.12 7.36
C ALA A 11 -20.48 -0.21 6.07
N LEU A 12 -20.27 -1.51 5.79
CA LEU A 12 -19.63 -1.98 4.56
C LEU A 12 -20.46 -1.61 3.32
N CYS A 13 -21.79 -1.77 3.38
CA CYS A 13 -22.69 -1.37 2.31
C CYS A 13 -22.72 0.14 2.06
N GLU A 14 -22.66 0.97 3.11
CA GLU A 14 -22.61 2.43 2.94
C GLU A 14 -21.25 2.91 2.38
N GLN A 15 -20.13 2.32 2.81
CA GLN A 15 -18.81 2.63 2.26
C GLN A 15 -18.67 2.22 0.79
N LEU A 16 -19.18 1.03 0.41
CA LEU A 16 -19.21 0.61 -1.00
C LEU A 16 -20.07 1.54 -1.87
N ARG A 17 -21.21 2.02 -1.34
CA ARG A 17 -22.08 2.99 -2.04
C ARG A 17 -21.48 4.38 -2.15
N SER A 18 -20.72 4.85 -1.15
CA SER A 18 -20.07 6.16 -1.21
C SER A 18 -18.87 6.16 -2.18
N TYR A 19 -18.16 5.03 -2.28
CA TYR A 19 -17.07 4.85 -3.23
C TYR A 19 -17.56 4.90 -4.69
N GLN A 20 -18.65 4.20 -5.02
CA GLN A 20 -19.27 4.25 -6.36
C GLN A 20 -19.75 5.66 -6.77
N ARG A 21 -20.09 6.52 -5.80
CA ARG A 21 -20.50 7.91 -6.07
C ARG A 21 -19.34 8.87 -6.31
N SER A 22 -18.13 8.51 -5.89
CA SER A 22 -16.97 9.41 -5.89
C SER A 22 -16.10 9.29 -7.15
N PHE A 23 -16.35 8.28 -8.00
CA PHE A 23 -15.67 8.06 -9.27
C PHE A 23 -16.67 7.62 -10.34
N PRO A 24 -17.30 8.55 -11.09
CA PRO A 24 -18.06 8.16 -12.26
C PRO A 24 -17.10 7.59 -13.31
N LEU A 25 -17.32 6.33 -13.70
CA LEU A 25 -16.66 5.71 -14.85
C LEU A 25 -16.81 6.65 -16.06
N ALA A 26 -15.69 6.99 -16.70
CA ALA A 26 -15.67 7.73 -17.95
C ALA A 26 -16.43 6.92 -19.02
N SER A 27 -17.51 7.50 -19.56
CA SER A 27 -18.23 6.93 -20.70
C SER A 27 -17.46 7.16 -22.01
N PRO A 28 -17.53 6.21 -22.96
CA PRO A 28 -17.48 6.55 -24.36
C PRO A 28 -18.84 6.39 -25.04
N MET A 29 -19.13 7.38 -25.88
CA MET A 29 -20.03 7.40 -27.03
C MET A 29 -21.53 7.72 -26.86
N ALA A 30 -21.94 8.61 -27.75
CA ALA A 30 -23.24 9.22 -27.91
C ALA A 30 -24.19 8.37 -28.77
N ALA A 31 -25.48 8.68 -28.57
CA ALA A 31 -26.63 8.46 -29.44
C ALA A 31 -27.15 7.02 -29.61
N VAL A 32 -28.26 6.70 -28.91
CA VAL A 32 -29.60 6.63 -29.52
C VAL A 32 -30.62 6.99 -28.43
N ALA A 33 -31.48 7.97 -28.68
CA ALA A 33 -32.57 8.38 -27.80
C ALA A 33 -33.85 7.62 -28.18
N GLU A 34 -34.31 6.70 -27.33
CA GLU A 34 -35.69 6.24 -27.33
C GLU A 34 -36.21 6.14 -25.88
N SER A 35 -37.49 6.49 -25.73
CA SER A 35 -38.22 6.96 -24.55
C SER A 35 -38.27 6.04 -23.33
N CYS A 36 -38.07 6.61 -22.13
CA CYS A 36 -38.36 6.00 -20.83
C CYS A 36 -39.76 6.43 -20.34
N PRO A 37 -40.68 5.50 -19.98
CA PRO A 37 -41.97 5.84 -19.39
C PRO A 37 -41.87 6.18 -17.89
N GLN A 38 -42.73 7.11 -17.45
CA GLN A 38 -42.81 7.65 -16.09
C GLN A 38 -43.34 6.62 -15.07
N PRO A 39 -43.02 6.76 -13.76
CA PRO A 39 -43.40 5.81 -12.73
C PRO A 39 -44.89 5.90 -12.35
N GLU A 40 -45.57 4.75 -12.27
CA GLU A 40 -46.92 4.62 -11.71
C GLU A 40 -46.89 4.51 -10.17
N ASP A 41 -47.98 4.98 -9.57
CA ASP A 41 -48.26 5.16 -8.14
C ASP A 41 -48.20 3.89 -7.25
N PRO A 42 -48.03 4.05 -5.91
CA PRO A 42 -47.66 2.96 -5.00
C PRO A 42 -48.76 1.93 -4.71
N ILE A 43 -48.36 0.65 -4.70
CA ILE A 43 -49.20 -0.50 -4.34
C ILE A 43 -49.53 -0.49 -2.83
N VAL A 44 -50.83 -0.42 -2.52
CA VAL A 44 -51.40 -0.57 -1.18
C VAL A 44 -51.45 -2.05 -0.77
N VAL A 45 -50.65 -2.45 0.23
CA VAL A 45 -50.73 -3.80 0.83
C VAL A 45 -51.81 -3.82 1.92
N LYS A 46 -52.89 -4.56 1.68
CA LYS A 46 -53.95 -4.84 2.65
C LYS A 46 -53.45 -5.84 3.71
N LYS A 47 -53.57 -5.47 5.00
CA LYS A 47 -53.43 -6.37 6.16
C LYS A 47 -54.40 -7.54 6.04
N GLN A 48 -53.89 -8.78 6.00
CA GLN A 48 -54.69 -9.98 6.29
C GLN A 48 -54.46 -10.42 7.74
N GLN A 49 -55.58 -10.63 8.43
CA GLN A 49 -55.69 -11.11 9.79
C GLN A 49 -55.38 -12.62 9.84
N SER A 50 -54.62 -13.02 10.85
CA SER A 50 -54.42 -14.42 11.26
C SER A 50 -55.62 -14.94 12.05
N PRO A 51 -56.12 -16.18 11.80
CA PRO A 51 -57.05 -16.81 12.71
C PRO A 51 -56.32 -17.63 13.79
N ASP A 52 -56.81 -17.43 15.02
CA ASP A 52 -56.59 -18.20 16.23
C ASP A 52 -56.82 -19.70 16.02
N MET A 53 -55.96 -20.56 16.55
CA MET A 53 -56.32 -21.96 16.80
C MET A 53 -55.61 -22.55 18.02
N THR A 54 -56.43 -23.30 18.74
CA THR A 54 -56.41 -23.63 20.15
C THR A 54 -55.41 -24.74 20.51
N ILE A 55 -54.92 -24.67 21.74
CA ILE A 55 -54.09 -25.66 22.42
C ILE A 55 -54.82 -27.00 22.53
N ARG A 56 -54.17 -28.08 22.08
CA ARG A 56 -54.43 -29.45 22.55
C ARG A 56 -53.11 -30.16 22.84
N SER A 57 -52.98 -30.61 24.08
CA SER A 57 -51.94 -31.46 24.62
C SER A 57 -52.17 -32.90 24.20
N GLU A 58 -51.16 -33.57 23.65
CA GLU A 58 -51.07 -35.03 23.69
C GLU A 58 -49.60 -35.46 23.74
N SER A 59 -49.31 -36.29 24.73
CA SER A 59 -48.03 -36.92 25.07
C SER A 59 -47.79 -38.15 24.21
N THR A 60 -46.54 -38.40 23.81
CA THR A 60 -45.75 -39.62 24.15
C THR A 60 -44.59 -39.87 23.16
N ALA A 61 -43.58 -40.57 23.71
CA ALA A 61 -42.51 -41.31 23.06
C ALA A 61 -41.26 -40.53 22.65
N GLU A 62 -40.33 -40.48 23.60
CA GLU A 62 -38.89 -40.35 23.39
C GLU A 62 -38.37 -41.42 22.43
N THR A 63 -37.68 -40.99 21.38
CA THR A 63 -36.65 -41.80 20.72
C THR A 63 -35.43 -40.92 20.53
N SER A 64 -34.40 -41.23 21.29
CA SER A 64 -33.06 -40.67 21.23
C SER A 64 -32.46 -40.90 19.85
N VAL A 65 -32.24 -39.81 19.10
CA VAL A 65 -31.29 -39.76 18.00
C VAL A 65 -30.04 -39.04 18.51
N ASP A 66 -28.91 -39.73 18.39
CA ASP A 66 -27.60 -39.32 18.85
C ASP A 66 -27.25 -37.89 18.40
N ALA A 67 -27.16 -36.98 19.36
CA ALA A 67 -26.56 -35.67 19.19
C ALA A 67 -25.03 -35.82 19.17
N ALA A 68 -24.52 -36.40 18.10
CA ALA A 68 -23.14 -36.19 17.68
C ALA A 68 -23.10 -34.97 16.73
N SER A 69 -22.14 -34.09 16.98
CA SER A 69 -21.77 -32.89 16.20
C SER A 69 -22.54 -31.61 16.54
N ALA A 70 -21.88 -30.72 17.29
CA ALA A 70 -21.38 -29.44 16.79
C ALA A 70 -20.93 -28.56 17.97
N ASN A 71 -19.93 -29.02 18.74
CA ASN A 71 -19.09 -28.10 19.50
C ASN A 71 -17.95 -27.67 18.57
N HIS A 72 -18.22 -26.72 17.67
CA HIS A 72 -17.17 -25.92 17.07
C HIS A 72 -17.01 -24.69 17.97
N SER A 73 -15.87 -24.60 18.64
CA SER A 73 -15.53 -23.52 19.55
C SER A 73 -15.68 -22.16 18.86
N THR A 74 -16.41 -21.25 19.50
CA THR A 74 -16.55 -19.84 19.10
C THR A 74 -15.26 -19.02 19.34
N GLU A 75 -14.11 -19.66 19.56
CA GLU A 75 -12.87 -19.03 20.03
C GLU A 75 -11.96 -18.50 18.89
N ASP A 76 -12.18 -18.91 17.63
CA ASP A 76 -11.31 -18.51 16.49
C ASP A 76 -11.89 -17.44 15.56
N PHE A 77 -13.07 -16.87 15.87
CA PHE A 77 -13.71 -15.88 15.00
C PHE A 77 -13.26 -14.45 15.32
N ASN A 78 -12.55 -13.81 14.38
CA ASN A 78 -12.18 -12.39 14.46
C ASN A 78 -13.05 -11.55 13.49
N PRO A 79 -13.90 -10.63 13.99
CA PRO A 79 -14.82 -9.87 13.13
C PRO A 79 -14.09 -8.91 12.17
N PHE A 80 -12.91 -8.40 12.54
CA PHE A 80 -12.13 -7.48 11.72
C PHE A 80 -11.44 -8.22 10.58
N MET A 81 -10.79 -9.34 10.88
CA MET A 81 -10.23 -10.21 9.84
C MET A 81 -11.33 -10.73 8.91
N ASN A 82 -12.49 -11.09 9.44
CA ASN A 82 -13.63 -11.49 8.62
C ASN A 82 -14.12 -10.37 7.68
N ALA A 83 -14.04 -9.09 8.10
CA ALA A 83 -14.34 -7.95 7.22
C ALA A 83 -13.31 -7.84 6.08
N ALA A 84 -12.01 -7.99 6.39
CA ALA A 84 -10.95 -8.03 5.39
C ALA A 84 -11.14 -9.19 4.39
N ILE A 85 -11.46 -10.40 4.88
CA ILE A 85 -11.80 -11.58 4.05
C ILE A 85 -13.00 -11.28 3.15
N SER A 86 -14.06 -10.70 3.70
CA SER A 86 -15.29 -10.37 2.96
C SER A 86 -15.01 -9.37 1.84
N SER A 87 -14.18 -8.35 2.11
CA SER A 87 -13.76 -7.37 1.11
C SER A 87 -12.92 -8.02 0.00
N ALA A 88 -11.99 -8.91 0.36
CA ALA A 88 -11.17 -9.64 -0.60
C ALA A 88 -12.04 -10.51 -1.54
N LEU A 89 -12.98 -11.28 -0.97
CA LEU A 89 -13.93 -12.08 -1.75
C LEU A 89 -14.78 -11.23 -2.69
N ALA A 90 -15.27 -10.08 -2.21
CA ALA A 90 -16.02 -9.15 -3.04
C ALA A 90 -15.17 -8.61 -4.21
N GLY A 91 -13.90 -8.29 -3.97
CA GLY A 91 -12.97 -7.86 -5.02
C GLY A 91 -12.71 -8.95 -6.06
N VAL A 92 -12.51 -10.20 -5.59
CA VAL A 92 -12.33 -11.36 -6.46
C VAL A 92 -13.58 -11.63 -7.32
N HIS A 93 -14.77 -11.62 -6.72
CA HIS A 93 -16.03 -11.89 -7.42
C HIS A 93 -16.45 -10.79 -8.39
N GLN A 94 -16.03 -9.55 -8.14
CA GLN A 94 -16.24 -8.42 -9.04
C GLN A 94 -15.08 -8.23 -10.03
N GLU A 95 -14.09 -9.13 -10.04
CA GLU A 95 -12.91 -9.05 -10.92
C GLU A 95 -12.11 -7.74 -10.77
N HIS A 96 -12.10 -7.16 -9.57
CA HIS A 96 -11.37 -5.92 -9.31
C HIS A 96 -9.86 -6.11 -9.21
N GLY A 97 -9.42 -7.27 -8.73
CA GLY A 97 -8.01 -7.53 -8.48
C GLY A 97 -7.73 -8.88 -7.81
N GLY A 98 -6.54 -9.00 -7.24
CA GLY A 98 -6.06 -10.23 -6.58
C GLY A 98 -6.80 -10.56 -5.27
N PRO A 99 -6.57 -11.77 -4.70
CA PRO A 99 -7.25 -12.31 -3.52
C PRO A 99 -6.76 -11.70 -2.19
N PHE A 100 -6.67 -10.38 -2.10
CA PHE A 100 -6.15 -9.67 -0.94
C PHE A 100 -7.16 -8.67 -0.41
N GLY A 101 -7.33 -8.65 0.91
CA GLY A 101 -8.18 -7.70 1.62
C GLY A 101 -7.50 -7.22 2.90
N ALA A 102 -7.89 -6.03 3.33
CA ALA A 102 -7.40 -5.43 4.56
C ALA A 102 -8.51 -4.60 5.23
N CYS A 103 -8.36 -4.34 6.52
CA CYS A 103 -9.09 -3.31 7.22
C CYS A 103 -8.23 -2.63 8.28
N ILE A 104 -8.47 -1.34 8.50
CA ILE A 104 -7.85 -0.57 9.59
C ILE A 104 -8.89 -0.31 10.66
N VAL A 105 -8.52 -0.55 11.90
CA VAL A 105 -9.39 -0.48 13.08
C VAL A 105 -8.83 0.54 14.05
N LYS A 106 -9.70 1.40 14.60
CA LYS A 106 -9.39 2.36 15.66
C LYS A 106 -10.37 2.16 16.79
N ASN A 107 -9.89 1.84 17.99
CA ASN A 107 -10.71 1.62 19.20
C ASN A 107 -11.86 0.61 18.97
N GLY A 108 -11.58 -0.50 18.28
CA GLY A 108 -12.56 -1.54 17.97
C GLY A 108 -13.57 -1.20 16.87
N VAL A 109 -13.37 -0.08 16.15
CA VAL A 109 -14.22 0.33 15.02
C VAL A 109 -13.42 0.33 13.73
N ILE A 110 -13.96 -0.28 12.67
CA ILE A 110 -13.36 -0.24 11.33
C ILE A 110 -13.45 1.19 10.79
N VAL A 111 -12.30 1.80 10.48
CA VAL A 111 -12.21 3.13 9.86
C VAL A 111 -12.08 3.03 8.34
N ALA A 112 -11.48 1.96 7.83
CA ALA A 112 -11.36 1.66 6.41
C ALA A 112 -11.31 0.16 6.17
N CYS A 113 -11.90 -0.30 5.07
CA CYS A 113 -11.81 -1.69 4.61
C CYS A 113 -11.79 -1.72 3.09
N SER A 114 -10.82 -2.44 2.52
CA SER A 114 -10.56 -2.43 1.08
C SER A 114 -9.90 -3.73 0.63
N HIS A 115 -9.82 -3.90 -0.69
CA HIS A 115 -9.20 -5.04 -1.36
C HIS A 115 -8.23 -4.57 -2.43
N ASN A 116 -7.52 -5.50 -3.04
CA ASN A 116 -6.64 -5.22 -4.17
C ASN A 116 -7.45 -4.69 -5.37
N MET A 117 -6.98 -3.58 -5.95
CA MET A 117 -7.63 -2.88 -7.07
C MET A 117 -6.62 -2.57 -8.19
N VAL A 118 -5.50 -3.30 -8.25
CA VAL A 118 -4.38 -2.99 -9.16
C VAL A 118 -4.84 -2.97 -10.63
N PRO A 119 -5.51 -4.03 -11.15
CA PRO A 119 -5.94 -4.04 -12.55
C PRO A 119 -7.00 -2.99 -12.87
N THR A 120 -7.99 -2.78 -12.00
CA THR A 120 -9.08 -1.82 -12.28
C THR A 120 -8.64 -0.37 -12.23
N ASN A 121 -7.69 -0.04 -11.34
CA ASN A 121 -7.24 1.34 -11.16
C ASN A 121 -6.03 1.69 -12.01
N LEU A 122 -5.44 0.70 -12.70
CA LEU A 122 -4.19 0.84 -13.44
C LEU A 122 -3.10 1.49 -12.57
N ASP A 123 -3.01 1.07 -11.30
CA ASP A 123 -2.02 1.55 -10.34
C ASP A 123 -1.42 0.34 -9.61
N PRO A 124 -0.13 0.02 -9.81
CA PRO A 124 0.52 -1.13 -9.17
C PRO A 124 0.57 -1.00 -7.65
N THR A 125 0.36 0.20 -7.11
CA THR A 125 0.37 0.47 -5.67
C THR A 125 -1.00 0.29 -5.02
N CYS A 126 -2.06 -0.06 -5.77
CA CYS A 126 -3.42 -0.27 -5.26
C CYS A 126 -3.63 -1.64 -4.60
N HIS A 127 -2.70 -2.05 -3.74
CA HIS A 127 -2.83 -3.22 -2.86
C HIS A 127 -3.86 -2.96 -1.75
N ALA A 128 -4.37 -4.02 -1.13
CA ALA A 128 -5.44 -3.92 -0.13
C ALA A 128 -5.02 -3.05 1.06
N GLU A 129 -3.81 -3.27 1.59
CA GLU A 129 -3.23 -2.53 2.71
C GLU A 129 -2.99 -1.08 2.33
N MET A 130 -2.44 -0.83 1.14
CA MET A 130 -2.22 0.53 0.62
C MET A 130 -3.52 1.31 0.50
N ASN A 131 -4.55 0.70 -0.09
CA ASN A 131 -5.87 1.31 -0.24
C ASN A 131 -6.50 1.60 1.13
N CYS A 132 -6.40 0.66 2.07
CA CYS A 132 -6.86 0.86 3.45
C CYS A 132 -6.15 1.99 4.17
N ILE A 133 -4.81 2.07 4.09
CA ILE A 133 -4.02 3.15 4.69
C ILE A 133 -4.48 4.50 4.13
N ARG A 134 -4.54 4.64 2.81
CA ARG A 134 -4.99 5.89 2.15
C ARG A 134 -6.41 6.29 2.58
N GLN A 135 -7.33 5.33 2.65
CA GLN A 135 -8.71 5.59 3.06
C GLN A 135 -8.82 5.97 4.54
N ALA A 136 -8.10 5.28 5.42
CA ALA A 136 -8.08 5.58 6.85
C ALA A 136 -7.48 6.97 7.12
N CYS A 137 -6.39 7.31 6.44
CA CYS A 137 -5.76 8.62 6.58
C CYS A 137 -6.70 9.76 6.17
N LYS A 138 -7.43 9.60 5.05
CA LYS A 138 -8.47 10.55 4.63
C LYS A 138 -9.61 10.64 5.65
N ALA A 139 -10.11 9.50 6.12
CA ALA A 139 -11.21 9.45 7.07
C ALA A 139 -10.86 10.09 8.43
N LEU A 140 -9.59 10.01 8.83
CA LEU A 140 -9.08 10.55 10.09
C LEU A 140 -8.38 11.91 9.93
N SER A 141 -8.26 12.42 8.69
CA SER A 141 -7.50 13.63 8.33
C SER A 141 -6.10 13.66 8.95
N THR A 142 -5.37 12.56 8.80
CA THR A 142 -4.01 12.40 9.32
C THR A 142 -3.25 11.33 8.54
N HIS A 143 -1.96 11.55 8.30
CA HIS A 143 -1.04 10.54 7.78
C HIS A 143 -0.46 9.60 8.87
N ASP A 144 -0.70 9.91 10.15
CA ASP A 144 -0.25 9.11 11.29
C ASP A 144 -1.39 8.21 11.82
N LEU A 145 -1.22 6.89 11.68
CA LEU A 145 -2.14 5.84 12.09
C LEU A 145 -1.64 5.07 13.32
N SER A 146 -0.76 5.64 14.15
CA SER A 146 -0.24 4.99 15.36
C SER A 146 -1.28 4.65 16.43
N CYS A 147 -2.49 5.21 16.30
CA CYS A 147 -3.66 4.88 17.11
C CYS A 147 -4.56 3.79 16.50
N CYS A 148 -4.14 3.17 15.39
CA CYS A 148 -4.89 2.16 14.67
C CYS A 148 -4.15 0.82 14.60
N GLU A 149 -4.89 -0.22 14.28
CA GLU A 149 -4.41 -1.58 14.00
C GLU A 149 -4.77 -1.94 12.55
N LEU A 150 -3.90 -2.67 11.88
CA LEU A 150 -4.15 -3.21 10.54
C LEU A 150 -4.47 -4.70 10.63
N TYR A 151 -5.53 -5.13 9.98
CA TYR A 151 -5.83 -6.54 9.72
C TYR A 151 -5.68 -6.77 8.22
N THR A 152 -4.87 -7.75 7.83
CA THR A 152 -4.63 -8.09 6.42
C THR A 152 -4.75 -9.58 6.19
N THR A 153 -5.43 -9.98 5.11
CA THR A 153 -5.67 -11.39 4.81
C THR A 153 -4.39 -12.13 4.44
N CYS A 154 -3.34 -11.43 4.06
CA CYS A 154 -2.03 -11.99 3.77
C CYS A 154 -0.94 -11.09 4.34
N GLU A 155 0.19 -11.69 4.69
CA GLU A 155 1.39 -10.99 5.11
C GLU A 155 1.73 -9.86 4.12
N PRO A 156 1.94 -8.62 4.61
CA PRO A 156 2.24 -7.50 3.73
C PRO A 156 3.50 -7.75 2.91
N CYS A 157 3.45 -7.53 1.59
CA CYS A 157 4.65 -7.46 0.75
C CYS A 157 5.58 -6.28 1.17
N PRO A 158 6.82 -6.18 0.66
CA PRO A 158 7.74 -5.09 1.03
C PRO A 158 7.13 -3.68 0.87
N MET A 159 6.33 -3.48 -0.20
CA MET A 159 5.60 -2.23 -0.43
C MET A 159 4.65 -1.91 0.74
N CYS A 160 3.78 -2.87 1.07
CA CYS A 160 2.71 -2.69 2.07
C CYS A 160 3.28 -2.63 3.49
N TRP A 161 4.33 -3.40 3.77
CA TRP A 161 5.06 -3.36 5.03
C TRP A 161 5.73 -2.00 5.24
N GLY A 162 6.39 -1.45 4.21
CA GLY A 162 6.99 -0.12 4.27
C GLY A 162 5.94 0.97 4.46
N ALA A 163 4.80 0.85 3.78
CA ALA A 163 3.67 1.76 3.97
C ALA A 163 3.10 1.74 5.38
N ALA A 164 3.04 0.56 6.02
CA ALA A 164 2.59 0.45 7.41
C ALA A 164 3.53 1.18 8.39
N ASN A 165 4.84 1.11 8.16
CA ASN A 165 5.84 1.86 8.93
C ASN A 165 5.73 3.38 8.70
N TRP A 166 5.62 3.81 7.45
CA TRP A 166 5.40 5.23 7.13
C TRP A 166 4.10 5.79 7.71
N ALA A 167 3.04 4.97 7.75
CA ALA A 167 1.78 5.28 8.43
C ALA A 167 1.86 5.14 9.96
N ARG A 168 2.99 4.69 10.51
CA ARG A 168 3.25 4.52 11.95
C ARG A 168 2.31 3.55 12.66
N LEU A 169 1.77 2.57 11.93
CA LEU A 169 0.98 1.50 12.52
C LEU A 169 1.83 0.78 13.58
N ARG A 170 1.22 0.44 14.72
CA ARG A 170 1.93 -0.24 15.82
C ARG A 170 1.58 -1.71 15.95
N LYS A 171 0.48 -2.15 15.32
CA LYS A 171 0.04 -3.54 15.35
C LYS A 171 -0.55 -3.97 14.01
N ILE A 172 -0.14 -5.15 13.55
CA ILE A 172 -0.66 -5.82 12.35
C ILE A 172 -1.11 -7.24 12.71
N HIS A 173 -2.30 -7.60 12.25
CA HIS A 173 -2.87 -8.94 12.33
C HIS A 173 -2.84 -9.57 10.93
N ILE A 174 -2.23 -10.74 10.83
CA ILE A 174 -1.90 -11.40 9.57
C ILE A 174 -2.64 -12.72 9.47
N GLY A 175 -3.39 -12.90 8.38
CA GLY A 175 -4.09 -14.15 8.07
C GLY A 175 -3.17 -15.22 7.52
N CYS A 176 -2.84 -15.14 6.22
CA CYS A 176 -1.91 -16.04 5.54
C CYS A 176 -0.49 -15.47 5.48
N THR A 177 0.51 -16.32 5.25
CA THR A 177 1.89 -15.90 5.01
C THR A 177 2.17 -15.63 3.53
N ARG A 178 3.28 -14.96 3.23
CA ARG A 178 3.73 -14.73 1.85
C ARG A 178 3.99 -16.04 1.08
N GLN A 179 4.35 -17.14 1.77
CA GLN A 179 4.51 -18.45 1.11
C GLN A 179 3.18 -19.02 0.62
N THR A 180 2.08 -18.71 1.32
CA THR A 180 0.74 -19.01 0.81
C THR A 180 0.48 -18.22 -0.47
N ALA A 181 0.76 -16.92 -0.50
CA ALA A 181 0.60 -16.12 -1.72
C ALA A 181 1.43 -16.70 -2.90
N ALA A 182 2.69 -17.08 -2.64
CA ALA A 182 3.57 -17.72 -3.63
C ALA A 182 3.01 -19.03 -4.20
N LYS A 183 2.38 -19.87 -3.37
CA LYS A 183 1.69 -21.11 -3.82
C LYS A 183 0.57 -20.84 -4.84
N TYR A 184 -0.02 -19.64 -4.81
CA TYR A 184 -1.04 -19.21 -5.76
C TYR A 184 -0.50 -18.32 -6.90
N GLY A 185 0.82 -18.12 -6.97
CA GLY A 185 1.50 -17.44 -8.08
C GLY A 185 1.74 -15.95 -7.89
N PHE A 186 1.74 -15.45 -6.66
CA PHE A 186 2.11 -14.06 -6.38
C PHE A 186 3.59 -13.92 -5.98
N ASP A 187 4.19 -12.79 -6.34
CA ASP A 187 5.63 -12.55 -6.24
C ASP A 187 6.11 -12.02 -4.87
N ASP A 188 5.23 -11.95 -3.86
CA ASP A 188 5.52 -11.34 -2.56
C ASP A 188 6.81 -11.90 -1.91
N GLU A 189 6.94 -13.22 -1.88
CA GLU A 189 8.12 -13.93 -1.38
C GLU A 189 9.37 -13.60 -2.20
N PHE A 190 9.26 -13.59 -3.53
CA PHE A 190 10.37 -13.26 -4.42
C PHE A 190 10.88 -11.83 -4.18
N PHE A 191 9.99 -10.86 -3.98
CA PHE A 191 10.41 -9.49 -3.71
C PHE A 191 11.14 -9.33 -2.39
N TYR A 192 10.79 -10.09 -1.35
CA TYR A 192 11.59 -10.10 -0.13
C TYR A 192 13.00 -10.66 -0.35
N GLN A 193 13.13 -11.74 -1.13
CA GLN A 193 14.44 -12.30 -1.48
C GLN A 193 15.29 -11.28 -2.24
N GLU A 194 14.69 -10.53 -3.15
CA GLU A 194 15.36 -9.46 -3.88
C GLU A 194 15.89 -8.33 -2.97
N LEU A 195 15.17 -8.01 -1.89
CA LEU A 195 15.62 -7.01 -0.91
C LEU A 195 16.89 -7.44 -0.18
N ASP A 196 17.03 -8.74 0.10
CA ASP A 196 18.21 -9.33 0.77
C ASP A 196 19.44 -9.41 -0.15
N LEU A 197 19.24 -9.32 -1.47
CA LEU A 197 20.33 -9.37 -2.44
C LEU A 197 21.10 -8.04 -2.51
N PRO A 198 22.43 -8.11 -2.67
CA PRO A 198 23.23 -6.97 -3.14
C PRO A 198 22.68 -6.40 -4.45
N HIS A 199 22.79 -5.09 -4.63
CA HIS A 199 22.23 -4.37 -5.79
C HIS A 199 22.62 -4.93 -7.16
N ASP A 200 23.84 -5.44 -7.32
CA ASP A 200 24.38 -6.00 -8.55
C ASP A 200 23.80 -7.38 -8.90
N LYS A 201 23.08 -8.01 -7.96
CA LYS A 201 22.46 -9.32 -8.11
C LYS A 201 20.94 -9.29 -8.19
N ARG A 202 20.32 -8.12 -8.04
CA ARG A 202 18.88 -7.94 -8.15
C ARG A 202 18.41 -8.04 -9.60
N ALA A 203 17.17 -8.48 -9.79
CA ALA A 203 16.51 -8.61 -11.08
C ALA A 203 16.31 -7.26 -11.76
N ILE A 204 15.96 -6.22 -10.99
CA ILE A 204 15.93 -4.83 -11.48
C ILE A 204 17.33 -4.27 -11.40
N LYS A 205 17.82 -3.64 -12.48
CA LYS A 205 19.17 -3.09 -12.50
C LYS A 205 19.24 -1.82 -11.63
N HIS A 206 20.19 -1.77 -10.71
CA HIS A 206 20.46 -0.60 -9.88
C HIS A 206 21.73 0.12 -10.37
N MET A 207 21.57 1.32 -10.94
CA MET A 207 22.66 2.25 -11.23
C MET A 207 22.74 3.29 -10.11
N LYS A 208 23.90 3.42 -9.45
CA LYS A 208 24.07 4.25 -8.25
C LYS A 208 25.07 5.37 -8.49
N GLY A 209 24.93 6.45 -7.74
CA GLY A 209 25.89 7.56 -7.74
C GLY A 209 25.70 8.55 -8.89
N ILE A 210 24.57 8.50 -9.59
CA ILE A 210 24.30 9.35 -10.75
C ILE A 210 24.16 10.80 -10.28
N MET A 211 25.04 11.69 -10.77
CA MET A 211 25.13 13.08 -10.32
C MET A 211 25.15 13.25 -8.80
N SER A 212 25.81 12.32 -8.08
CA SER A 212 25.72 12.24 -6.61
C SER A 212 26.14 13.53 -5.90
N ASP A 213 27.11 14.28 -6.42
CA ASP A 213 27.53 15.58 -5.89
C ASP A 213 26.44 16.65 -6.01
N GLN A 214 25.76 16.71 -7.16
CA GLN A 214 24.66 17.66 -7.40
C GLN A 214 23.46 17.31 -6.53
N VAL A 215 23.12 16.03 -6.43
CA VAL A 215 22.04 15.56 -5.58
C VAL A 215 22.37 15.83 -4.10
N ARG A 216 23.58 15.54 -3.64
CA ARG A 216 24.04 15.85 -2.27
C ARG A 216 23.82 17.33 -1.91
N LYS A 217 24.14 18.26 -2.81
CA LYS A 217 23.92 19.70 -2.59
C LYS A 217 22.45 20.02 -2.30
N VAL A 218 21.50 19.34 -2.95
CA VAL A 218 20.05 19.51 -2.66
C VAL A 218 19.73 19.15 -1.20
N PHE A 219 20.36 18.11 -0.66
CA PHE A 219 20.20 17.68 0.74
C PHE A 219 20.89 18.63 1.71
N GLU A 220 22.12 19.07 1.42
CA GLU A 220 22.87 20.06 2.20
C GLU A 220 22.12 21.39 2.31
N GLU A 221 21.45 21.80 1.23
CA GLU A 221 20.73 23.05 1.18
C GLU A 221 19.32 22.98 1.76
N SER A 222 18.83 21.78 2.06
CA SER A 222 17.46 21.53 2.53
C SER A 222 17.13 22.30 3.80
N HIS A 223 15.89 22.76 3.88
CA HIS A 223 15.40 23.52 5.03
C HIS A 223 15.45 22.68 6.32
N THR A 224 15.09 21.40 6.23
CA THR A 224 15.19 20.40 7.30
C THR A 224 16.55 20.39 7.96
N TYR A 225 17.60 20.17 7.15
CA TYR A 225 18.96 20.07 7.64
C TYR A 225 19.42 21.38 8.28
N LYS A 226 19.19 22.52 7.60
CA LYS A 226 19.51 23.85 8.13
C LYS A 226 18.73 24.18 9.40
N LYS A 227 17.47 23.76 9.54
CA LYS A 227 16.66 23.94 10.76
C LYS A 227 17.24 23.11 11.91
N ARG A 228 17.57 21.83 11.67
CA ARG A 228 18.17 20.94 12.69
C ARG A 228 19.55 21.42 13.15
N LEU A 229 20.38 21.91 12.23
CA LEU A 229 21.67 22.55 12.58
C LEU A 229 21.47 23.80 13.44
N ARG A 230 20.52 24.68 13.09
CA ARG A 230 20.20 25.90 13.85
C ARG A 230 19.61 25.61 15.23
N SER A 231 18.91 24.49 15.41
CA SER A 231 18.43 24.00 16.71
C SER A 231 19.54 23.35 17.57
N GLY A 232 20.81 23.60 17.26
CA GLY A 232 21.95 23.14 18.06
C GLY A 232 22.46 21.73 17.69
N GLY A 233 21.98 21.17 16.57
CA GLY A 233 22.32 19.80 16.18
C GLY A 233 21.98 18.85 17.31
N GLY A 234 20.69 18.76 17.66
CA GLY A 234 20.21 17.90 18.75
C GLY A 234 20.84 16.51 18.69
N ILE A 235 20.98 15.84 19.84
CA ILE A 235 21.70 14.56 20.01
C ILE A 235 21.55 13.60 18.81
N LEU A 236 20.35 13.45 18.26
CA LEU A 236 20.09 12.65 17.05
C LEU A 236 20.93 13.05 15.83
N ALA A 237 21.10 14.33 15.51
CA ALA A 237 21.85 14.78 14.34
C ALA A 237 23.35 14.48 14.48
N LYS A 238 23.92 14.65 15.67
CA LYS A 238 25.32 14.28 15.96
C LYS A 238 25.50 12.76 15.97
N ILE A 239 24.55 12.03 16.54
CA ILE A 239 24.50 10.56 16.49
C ILE A 239 24.40 10.08 15.05
N TYR A 240 23.54 10.65 14.20
CA TYR A 240 23.44 10.25 12.80
C TYR A 240 24.70 10.59 11.99
N GLN A 241 25.32 11.74 12.24
CA GLN A 241 26.62 12.05 11.66
C GLN A 241 27.69 11.03 12.09
N GLN A 242 27.77 10.69 13.39
CA GLN A 242 28.72 9.70 13.90
C GLN A 242 28.40 8.26 13.47
N MET A 243 27.12 7.89 13.35
CA MET A 243 26.68 6.54 12.98
C MET A 243 26.79 6.26 11.48
N PHE A 244 26.75 7.29 10.63
CA PHE A 244 26.58 7.13 9.19
C PHE A 244 27.62 7.85 8.31
N LEU A 245 28.53 8.64 8.88
CA LEU A 245 29.66 9.24 8.14
C LEU A 245 30.99 8.48 8.28
N ASP A 246 31.04 7.39 9.07
CA ASP A 246 32.26 6.57 9.24
C ASP A 246 32.41 5.45 8.20
N ASP A 247 31.59 5.46 7.13
CA ASP A 247 31.63 4.44 6.07
C ASP A 247 31.84 5.08 4.70
N ASP A 248 33.12 5.25 4.34
CA ASP A 248 33.63 5.66 3.02
C ASP A 248 33.32 4.64 1.88
N SER A 249 32.45 3.64 2.09
CA SER A 249 32.10 2.67 1.05
C SER A 249 31.24 3.22 -0.10
N ILE A 250 30.91 4.52 -0.08
CA ILE A 250 30.57 5.25 -1.29
C ILE A 250 31.75 6.17 -1.61
N THR A 251 32.83 5.53 -2.04
CA THR A 251 33.67 6.21 -3.02
C THR A 251 32.74 6.59 -4.17
N PRO A 252 32.76 7.86 -4.63
CA PRO A 252 32.26 8.13 -5.97
C PRO A 252 32.89 7.06 -6.86
N SER A 253 32.13 6.30 -7.64
CA SER A 253 32.78 5.57 -8.73
C SER A 253 33.66 6.60 -9.44
N ASP A 254 34.96 6.31 -9.54
CA ASP A 254 36.01 7.23 -9.99
C ASP A 254 35.88 7.58 -11.49
N ASP A 255 34.68 7.39 -12.05
CA ASP A 255 34.32 7.42 -13.46
C ASP A 255 34.00 8.85 -13.93
N GLY A 256 33.89 9.82 -13.02
CA GLY A 256 33.27 11.12 -13.29
C GLY A 256 34.19 12.33 -13.42
N LYS A 257 35.52 12.19 -13.44
CA LYS A 257 36.41 13.33 -13.71
C LYS A 257 36.40 13.69 -15.19
N GLY A 258 35.45 14.55 -15.59
CA GLY A 258 35.55 15.37 -16.80
C GLY A 258 34.97 14.79 -18.09
N GLN A 259 33.80 14.14 -18.04
CA GLN A 259 33.03 13.82 -19.25
C GLN A 259 31.81 14.76 -19.35
N GLY A 260 31.46 15.17 -20.57
CA GLY A 260 30.27 15.99 -20.83
C GLY A 260 28.98 15.31 -20.36
N MET A 261 27.92 16.10 -20.20
CA MET A 261 26.62 15.62 -19.70
C MET A 261 26.10 14.45 -20.56
N THR A 262 25.80 13.32 -19.91
CA THR A 262 25.19 12.15 -20.56
C THR A 262 23.65 12.27 -20.54
N CYS A 263 22.96 11.46 -21.35
CA CYS A 263 21.50 11.37 -21.31
C CYS A 263 20.99 10.96 -19.90
N THR A 264 21.72 10.07 -19.21
CA THR A 264 21.46 9.68 -17.82
C THR A 264 21.54 10.87 -16.86
N ASP A 265 22.50 11.78 -17.07
CA ASP A 265 22.64 13.00 -16.27
C ASP A 265 21.50 13.98 -16.55
N GLU A 266 21.02 14.10 -17.79
CA GLU A 266 19.84 14.93 -18.12
C GLU A 266 18.58 14.47 -17.37
N TRP A 267 18.37 13.16 -17.28
CA TRP A 267 17.23 12.59 -16.55
C TRP A 267 17.38 12.73 -15.03
N MET A 268 18.57 12.53 -14.48
CA MET A 268 18.80 12.78 -13.06
C MET A 268 18.67 14.27 -12.72
N GLN A 269 19.11 15.17 -13.60
CA GLN A 269 18.91 16.61 -13.46
C GLN A 269 17.41 16.96 -13.42
N ALA A 270 16.58 16.32 -14.25
CA ALA A 270 15.13 16.50 -14.20
C ALA A 270 14.51 15.95 -12.88
N ALA A 271 15.02 14.85 -12.32
CA ALA A 271 14.61 14.37 -11.00
C ALA A 271 14.97 15.36 -9.88
N ILE A 272 16.15 15.98 -9.95
CA ILE A 272 16.57 17.07 -9.05
C ILE A 272 15.62 18.27 -9.16
N GLU A 273 15.25 18.69 -10.36
CA GLU A 273 14.31 19.80 -10.58
C GLU A 273 12.94 19.52 -9.95
N VAL A 274 12.44 18.30 -10.08
CA VAL A 274 11.20 17.84 -9.44
C VAL A 274 11.32 17.87 -7.91
N ALA A 275 12.46 17.45 -7.35
CA ALA A 275 12.72 17.55 -5.91
C ALA A 275 12.69 19.02 -5.43
N LEU A 276 13.40 19.91 -6.13
CA LEU A 276 13.44 21.34 -5.84
C LEU A 276 12.07 22.01 -5.97
N GLU A 277 11.23 21.57 -6.91
CA GLU A 277 9.84 22.01 -7.02
C GLU A 277 9.05 21.64 -5.75
N GLY A 278 9.13 20.38 -5.31
CA GLY A 278 8.50 19.90 -4.08
C GLY A 278 8.93 20.71 -2.85
N GLN A 279 10.23 20.99 -2.72
CA GLN A 279 10.76 21.82 -1.64
C GLN A 279 10.22 23.26 -1.65
N ARG A 280 10.10 23.87 -2.85
CA ARG A 280 9.57 25.23 -3.01
C ARG A 280 8.10 25.31 -2.59
N LYS A 281 7.29 24.36 -3.05
CA LYS A 281 5.86 24.26 -2.70
C LYS A 281 5.65 23.95 -1.21
N GLY A 282 6.54 23.16 -0.62
CA GLY A 282 6.50 22.82 0.81
C GLY A 282 5.34 21.89 1.18
N GLU A 283 5.04 20.97 0.28
CA GLU A 283 3.95 19.98 0.40
C GLU A 283 4.38 18.68 1.10
N SER A 284 5.65 18.60 1.53
CA SER A 284 6.24 17.52 2.32
C SER A 284 6.58 17.98 3.74
N LYS A 285 6.79 17.03 4.66
CA LYS A 285 6.87 17.24 6.12
C LYS A 285 7.79 18.35 6.55
N GLU A 286 8.89 18.52 5.83
CA GLU A 286 9.92 19.49 6.16
C GLU A 286 10.53 20.15 4.90
N ARG A 287 9.79 20.23 3.78
CA ARG A 287 10.35 20.61 2.46
C ARG A 287 11.48 19.65 2.06
N GLU A 288 11.19 18.37 2.14
CA GLU A 288 12.14 17.29 1.93
C GLU A 288 12.57 17.21 0.44
N PRO A 289 13.87 17.02 0.17
CA PRO A 289 14.46 17.06 -1.18
C PRO A 289 14.30 15.74 -1.95
N PHE A 290 13.10 15.18 -2.01
CA PHE A 290 12.84 13.91 -2.71
C PHE A 290 12.11 14.14 -4.03
N GLY A 291 12.72 13.72 -5.13
CA GLY A 291 12.16 13.80 -6.48
C GLY A 291 12.49 12.56 -7.30
N ALA A 292 11.54 12.17 -8.14
CA ALA A 292 11.70 11.05 -9.05
C ALA A 292 10.97 11.29 -10.38
N ILE A 293 11.48 10.66 -11.43
CA ILE A 293 10.85 10.63 -12.75
C ILE A 293 10.88 9.21 -13.32
N VAL A 294 9.89 8.90 -14.16
CA VAL A 294 9.86 7.68 -14.96
C VAL A 294 10.07 8.06 -16.43
N VAL A 295 10.99 7.37 -17.09
CA VAL A 295 11.38 7.60 -18.48
C VAL A 295 11.08 6.36 -19.31
N LYS A 296 10.58 6.57 -20.53
CA LYS A 296 10.40 5.56 -21.57
C LYS A 296 10.79 6.16 -22.91
N ASP A 297 11.59 5.46 -23.71
CA ASP A 297 11.98 5.90 -25.06
C ASP A 297 12.51 7.35 -25.13
N GLY A 298 13.27 7.77 -24.10
CA GLY A 298 13.81 9.13 -24.00
C GLY A 298 12.79 10.22 -23.65
N VAL A 299 11.59 9.84 -23.21
CA VAL A 299 10.52 10.75 -22.81
C VAL A 299 10.16 10.54 -21.35
N ILE A 300 10.00 11.64 -20.61
CA ILE A 300 9.52 11.59 -19.23
C ILE A 300 8.01 11.38 -19.23
N VAL A 301 7.57 10.20 -18.81
CA VAL A 301 6.16 9.80 -18.73
C VAL A 301 5.57 9.94 -17.32
N GLY A 302 6.41 10.07 -16.29
CA GLY A 302 5.96 10.30 -14.91
C GLY A 302 6.90 11.24 -14.15
N ARG A 303 6.33 12.09 -13.30
CA ARG A 303 7.07 12.96 -12.36
C ARG A 303 6.43 12.88 -10.99
N GLY A 304 7.24 12.80 -9.94
CA GLY A 304 6.76 12.75 -8.57
C GLY A 304 7.74 13.36 -7.59
N TYR A 305 7.22 14.15 -6.66
CA TYR A 305 7.90 14.56 -5.44
C TYR A 305 7.07 14.10 -4.24
N ASN A 306 7.63 14.16 -3.04
CA ASN A 306 6.93 13.79 -1.81
C ASN A 306 5.75 14.74 -1.52
N THR A 307 4.54 14.19 -1.39
CA THR A 307 3.29 14.96 -1.14
C THR A 307 2.54 14.47 0.09
N VAL A 308 3.22 13.74 0.99
CA VAL A 308 2.61 13.08 2.15
C VAL A 308 1.75 14.02 3.00
N LEU A 309 2.25 15.23 3.28
CA LEU A 309 1.49 16.19 4.10
C LEU A 309 0.33 16.84 3.35
N ARG A 310 0.49 17.10 2.05
CA ARG A 310 -0.56 17.72 1.25
C ARG A 310 -1.76 16.79 1.10
N ASP A 311 -1.48 15.51 0.89
CA ASP A 311 -2.50 14.51 0.52
C ASP A 311 -3.03 13.71 1.72
N ASP A 312 -2.46 13.90 2.91
CA ASP A 312 -2.60 13.00 4.06
C ASP A 312 -2.44 11.53 3.62
N ASP A 313 -1.42 11.26 2.81
CA ASP A 313 -1.13 9.94 2.24
C ASP A 313 0.32 9.56 2.58
N PRO A 314 0.58 8.73 3.61
CA PRO A 314 1.93 8.30 3.96
C PRO A 314 2.62 7.48 2.85
N THR A 315 1.87 7.06 1.83
CA THR A 315 2.39 6.31 0.68
C THR A 315 2.80 7.21 -0.49
N ALA A 316 2.58 8.53 -0.41
CA ALA A 316 2.85 9.48 -1.49
C ALA A 316 4.32 9.97 -1.51
N THR A 317 5.27 9.03 -1.57
CA THR A 317 6.70 9.32 -1.79
C THR A 317 6.95 9.75 -3.24
N ALA A 318 8.15 10.27 -3.50
CA ALA A 318 8.51 10.77 -4.83
C ALA A 318 8.41 9.67 -5.90
N GLU A 319 8.97 8.49 -5.60
CA GLU A 319 9.01 7.33 -6.49
C GLU A 319 7.60 6.79 -6.75
N VAL A 320 6.79 6.62 -5.68
CA VAL A 320 5.42 6.15 -5.80
C VAL A 320 4.57 7.13 -6.62
N ASN A 321 4.70 8.43 -6.38
CA ASN A 321 3.99 9.44 -7.17
C ASN A 321 4.43 9.45 -8.64
N ALA A 322 5.73 9.28 -8.92
CA ALA A 322 6.24 9.20 -10.29
C ALA A 322 5.69 7.95 -11.02
N ILE A 323 5.65 6.80 -10.34
CA ILE A 323 5.06 5.55 -10.86
C ILE A 323 3.57 5.75 -11.14
N ARG A 324 2.79 6.29 -10.19
CA ARG A 324 1.36 6.57 -10.38
C ARG A 324 1.11 7.52 -11.54
N ALA A 325 1.95 8.54 -11.71
CA ALA A 325 1.86 9.47 -12.83
C ALA A 325 2.15 8.79 -14.17
N ALA A 326 3.19 7.95 -14.24
CA ALA A 326 3.53 7.17 -15.43
C ALA A 326 2.42 6.19 -15.82
N CYS A 327 1.83 5.49 -14.85
CA CYS A 327 0.77 4.52 -15.12
C CYS A 327 -0.48 5.17 -15.75
N LYS A 328 -0.79 6.42 -15.37
CA LYS A 328 -1.86 7.20 -16.01
C LYS A 328 -1.55 7.57 -17.45
N VAL A 329 -0.29 7.91 -17.76
CA VAL A 329 0.14 8.26 -19.12
C VAL A 329 0.15 7.02 -20.01
N GLU A 330 0.68 5.91 -19.51
CA GLU A 330 0.75 4.63 -20.22
C GLU A 330 -0.59 3.89 -20.29
N ASN A 331 -1.56 4.30 -19.49
CA ASN A 331 -2.82 3.59 -19.29
C ASN A 331 -2.58 2.10 -18.95
N SER A 332 -1.63 1.85 -18.05
CA SER A 332 -1.15 0.53 -17.66
C SER A 332 -0.55 0.59 -16.25
N TYR A 333 -0.83 -0.42 -15.42
CA TYR A 333 -0.12 -0.59 -14.14
C TYR A 333 1.24 -1.28 -14.28
N LYS A 334 1.56 -1.79 -15.48
CA LYS A 334 2.84 -2.41 -15.82
C LYS A 334 3.66 -1.40 -16.62
N LEU A 335 4.79 -0.99 -16.07
CA LEU A 335 5.78 -0.10 -16.64
C LEU A 335 7.01 -0.89 -17.14
N VAL A 336 6.75 -2.00 -17.85
CA VAL A 336 7.79 -2.78 -18.52
C VAL A 336 8.52 -1.87 -19.51
N ASP A 337 9.84 -2.01 -19.62
CA ASP A 337 10.73 -1.16 -20.44
C ASP A 337 10.84 0.31 -20.01
N HIS A 338 10.36 0.64 -18.82
CA HIS A 338 10.56 1.97 -18.23
C HIS A 338 11.72 1.96 -17.24
N GLU A 339 12.33 3.13 -17.07
CA GLU A 339 13.40 3.36 -16.11
C GLU A 339 13.01 4.46 -15.14
N LEU A 340 13.35 4.29 -13.86
CA LEU A 340 13.10 5.29 -12.82
C LEU A 340 14.40 6.01 -12.49
N TYR A 341 14.37 7.34 -12.43
CA TYR A 341 15.45 8.16 -11.89
C TYR A 341 14.95 8.77 -10.58
N THR A 342 15.71 8.58 -9.50
CA THR A 342 15.34 9.07 -8.17
C THR A 342 16.54 9.72 -7.48
N THR A 343 16.29 10.84 -6.80
CA THR A 343 17.33 11.55 -6.05
C THR A 343 17.89 10.69 -4.93
N THR A 344 17.11 9.78 -4.35
CA THR A 344 17.57 8.91 -3.27
C THR A 344 17.26 7.46 -3.55
N GLU A 345 18.14 6.59 -3.10
CA GLU A 345 17.91 5.16 -3.05
C GLU A 345 16.53 4.86 -2.45
N PRO A 346 15.66 4.08 -3.13
CA PRO A 346 14.32 3.82 -2.63
C PRO A 346 14.30 3.11 -1.28
N ASP A 347 13.40 3.53 -0.39
CA ASP A 347 13.06 2.78 0.82
C ASP A 347 12.32 1.47 0.50
N PRO A 348 12.06 0.56 1.46
CA PRO A 348 11.37 -0.70 1.19
C PRO A 348 9.99 -0.55 0.54
N MET A 349 9.24 0.50 0.87
CA MET A 349 7.93 0.77 0.26
C MET A 349 8.09 1.12 -1.22
N SER A 350 8.92 2.13 -1.50
CA SER A 350 9.17 2.62 -2.86
C SER A 350 9.81 1.53 -3.72
N LEU A 351 10.76 0.75 -3.17
CA LEU A 351 11.36 -0.38 -3.87
C LEU A 351 10.33 -1.48 -4.17
N GLY A 352 9.44 -1.80 -3.23
CA GLY A 352 8.33 -2.71 -3.48
C GLY A 352 7.41 -2.22 -4.59
N ALA A 353 7.07 -0.93 -4.62
CA ALA A 353 6.27 -0.33 -5.69
C ALA A 353 6.96 -0.42 -7.06
N ILE A 354 8.29 -0.25 -7.10
CA ILE A 354 9.12 -0.39 -8.30
C ILE A 354 9.04 -1.82 -8.86
N TYR A 355 9.15 -2.83 -7.99
CA TYR A 355 8.98 -4.24 -8.37
C TYR A 355 7.58 -4.55 -8.90
N TRP A 356 6.53 -4.11 -8.19
CA TRP A 356 5.16 -4.32 -8.64
C TRP A 356 4.83 -3.60 -9.95
N ALA A 357 5.45 -2.46 -10.20
CA ALA A 357 5.36 -1.72 -11.46
C ALA A 357 6.14 -2.37 -12.61
N ARG A 358 7.01 -3.35 -12.36
CA ARG A 358 7.82 -4.04 -13.38
C ARG A 358 8.81 -3.13 -14.11
N LEU A 359 9.34 -2.13 -13.41
CA LEU A 359 10.40 -1.27 -13.95
C LEU A 359 11.66 -2.09 -14.27
N ASN A 360 12.37 -1.72 -15.34
CA ASN A 360 13.53 -2.47 -15.83
C ASN A 360 14.83 -2.07 -15.09
N ALA A 361 14.95 -0.78 -14.80
CA ALA A 361 16.14 -0.20 -14.20
C ALA A 361 15.78 0.98 -13.30
N ILE A 362 16.61 1.19 -12.28
CA ILE A 362 16.56 2.38 -11.44
C ILE A 362 17.92 3.06 -11.36
N HIS A 363 17.91 4.38 -11.49
CA HIS A 363 19.05 5.28 -11.43
C HIS A 363 18.96 6.12 -10.16
N ILE A 364 19.98 6.03 -9.32
CA ILE A 364 19.97 6.51 -7.95
C ILE A 364 21.02 7.60 -7.79
N GLY A 365 20.58 8.76 -7.28
CA GLY A 365 21.46 9.87 -6.94
C GLY A 365 22.35 9.60 -5.74
N VAL A 366 21.75 9.56 -4.55
CA VAL A 366 22.45 9.32 -3.26
C VAL A 366 21.85 8.14 -2.50
N SER A 367 22.63 7.55 -1.59
CA SER A 367 22.19 6.43 -0.76
C SER A 367 21.25 6.84 0.37
N GLN A 368 20.57 5.85 0.95
CA GLN A 368 19.80 6.02 2.19
C GLN A 368 20.68 6.48 3.36
N LYS A 369 21.94 6.02 3.45
CA LYS A 369 22.91 6.47 4.47
C LYS A 369 23.19 7.97 4.35
N LEU A 370 23.40 8.48 3.14
CA LEU A 370 23.63 9.90 2.92
C LEU A 370 22.38 10.72 3.27
N ALA A 371 21.20 10.31 2.79
CA ALA A 371 19.95 10.99 3.14
C ALA A 371 19.72 11.03 4.66
N ALA A 372 20.04 9.95 5.38
CA ALA A 372 19.97 9.88 6.84
C ALA A 372 20.92 10.88 7.52
N ALA A 373 22.16 11.03 7.03
CA ALA A 373 23.12 12.01 7.54
C ALA A 373 22.62 13.47 7.40
N PHE A 374 21.75 13.74 6.42
CA PHE A 374 21.08 15.03 6.23
C PHE A 374 19.70 15.14 6.89
N GLY A 375 19.34 14.19 7.74
CA GLY A 375 18.15 14.28 8.59
C GLY A 375 16.92 13.54 8.05
N HIS A 376 17.06 12.65 7.07
CA HIS A 376 15.96 11.81 6.60
C HIS A 376 16.27 10.33 6.88
N PRO A 377 16.25 9.88 8.14
CA PRO A 377 16.71 8.54 8.52
C PRO A 377 15.67 7.44 8.30
N ASP A 378 14.40 7.78 8.11
CA ASP A 378 13.28 6.82 8.16
C ASP A 378 13.45 5.68 7.16
N GLY A 379 13.84 5.95 5.92
CA GLY A 379 14.08 4.91 4.92
C GLY A 379 15.17 3.90 5.33
N LEU A 380 16.28 4.39 5.89
CA LEU A 380 17.36 3.55 6.43
C LEU A 380 16.92 2.76 7.67
N LEU A 381 16.12 3.37 8.55
CA LEU A 381 15.57 2.70 9.73
C LEU A 381 14.60 1.58 9.32
N HIS A 382 13.79 1.78 8.27
CA HIS A 382 12.90 0.74 7.76
C HIS A 382 13.65 -0.47 7.21
N TYR A 383 14.81 -0.28 6.56
CA TYR A 383 15.66 -1.41 6.18
C TYR A 383 16.20 -2.17 7.40
N LYS A 384 16.67 -1.45 8.43
CA LYS A 384 17.11 -2.09 9.68
C LYS A 384 16.00 -2.88 10.37
N GLU A 385 14.77 -2.34 10.38
CA GLU A 385 13.61 -3.03 10.93
C GLU A 385 13.27 -4.32 10.16
N LEU A 386 13.55 -4.40 8.85
CA LEU A 386 13.41 -5.66 8.09
C LEU A 386 14.43 -6.71 8.52
N GLU A 387 15.66 -6.30 8.83
CA GLU A 387 16.73 -7.18 9.32
C GLU A 387 16.45 -7.68 10.75
N THR A 388 15.68 -6.93 11.54
CA THR A 388 15.24 -7.31 12.89
C THR A 388 14.27 -8.50 12.86
N ASP A 389 14.41 -9.44 13.81
CA ASP A 389 13.47 -10.53 14.02
C ASP A 389 12.05 -9.97 14.20
N PHE A 390 11.06 -10.59 13.55
CA PHE A 390 9.71 -10.05 13.51
C PHE A 390 9.06 -9.88 14.90
N LYS A 391 9.54 -10.61 15.93
CA LYS A 391 9.06 -10.49 17.32
C LYS A 391 9.59 -9.24 18.03
N GLU A 392 10.68 -8.67 17.53
CA GLU A 392 11.38 -7.52 18.12
C GLU A 392 11.16 -6.22 17.32
N ARG A 393 10.48 -6.30 16.18
CA ARG A 393 10.15 -5.12 15.35
C ARG A 393 9.24 -4.15 16.09
N ALA A 394 9.34 -2.88 15.70
CA ALA A 394 8.51 -1.80 16.24
C ALA A 394 7.00 -2.01 16.00
N ILE A 395 6.64 -2.71 14.92
CA ILE A 395 5.27 -3.11 14.63
C ILE A 395 5.02 -4.51 15.21
N GLU A 396 4.18 -4.58 16.23
CA GLU A 396 3.73 -5.86 16.80
C GLU A 396 2.95 -6.65 15.74
N SER A 397 3.30 -7.92 15.54
CA SER A 397 2.67 -8.77 14.53
C SER A 397 1.99 -9.98 15.18
N GLU A 398 0.70 -10.13 14.94
CA GLU A 398 -0.10 -11.30 15.34
C GLU A 398 -0.39 -12.15 14.10
N TRP A 399 -0.02 -13.43 14.14
CA TRP A 399 0.01 -14.30 12.96
C TRP A 399 -1.07 -15.38 13.01
N ASN A 400 -1.45 -15.88 11.83
CA ASN A 400 -2.42 -16.95 11.62
C ASN A 400 -3.86 -16.60 12.05
N VAL A 401 -4.20 -15.31 12.09
CA VAL A 401 -5.54 -14.85 12.47
C VAL A 401 -6.54 -15.25 11.39
N MET A 402 -7.42 -16.21 11.68
CA MET A 402 -8.36 -16.81 10.71
C MET A 402 -7.69 -17.31 9.41
N ALA A 403 -6.49 -17.89 9.52
CA ALA A 403 -5.66 -18.29 8.36
C ALA A 403 -6.40 -19.13 7.31
N ASP A 404 -7.23 -20.09 7.73
CA ASP A 404 -8.02 -20.94 6.82
C ASP A 404 -9.05 -20.11 6.02
N GLY A 405 -9.70 -19.14 6.68
CA GLY A 405 -10.63 -18.22 6.04
C GLY A 405 -9.93 -17.34 5.01
N CYS A 406 -8.73 -16.88 5.32
CA CYS A 406 -7.88 -16.12 4.39
C CYS A 406 -7.42 -16.97 3.20
N GLU A 407 -6.96 -18.22 3.40
CA GLU A 407 -6.54 -19.09 2.29
C GLU A 407 -7.72 -19.43 1.38
N ASN A 408 -8.94 -19.51 1.92
CA ASN A 408 -10.14 -19.76 1.13
C ASN A 408 -10.42 -18.65 0.10
N VAL A 409 -9.97 -17.42 0.33
CA VAL A 409 -10.03 -16.34 -0.68
C VAL A 409 -9.17 -16.69 -1.90
N PHE A 410 -7.93 -17.14 -1.68
CA PHE A 410 -7.04 -17.59 -2.76
C PHE A 410 -7.63 -18.78 -3.53
N LYS A 411 -8.24 -19.74 -2.82
CA LYS A 411 -8.94 -20.88 -3.45
C LYS A 411 -10.13 -20.41 -4.31
N SER A 412 -10.89 -19.41 -3.85
CA SER A 412 -11.98 -18.81 -4.62
C SER A 412 -11.46 -18.13 -5.88
N TRP A 413 -10.41 -17.31 -5.75
CA TRP A 413 -9.79 -16.62 -6.88
C TRP A 413 -9.24 -17.59 -7.93
N LYS A 414 -8.51 -18.63 -7.51
CA LYS A 414 -7.98 -19.67 -8.41
C LYS A 414 -9.07 -20.39 -9.20
N LYS A 415 -10.26 -20.60 -8.60
CA LYS A 415 -11.41 -21.24 -9.27
C LYS A 415 -12.01 -20.34 -10.37
N LEU A 416 -12.03 -19.03 -10.16
CA LEU A 416 -12.61 -18.07 -11.10
C LEU A 416 -11.67 -17.69 -12.24
N GLN A 417 -10.38 -17.57 -11.95
CA GLN A 417 -9.40 -17.01 -12.89
C GLN A 417 -8.72 -18.02 -13.81
N GLY A 418 -9.10 -19.31 -13.76
CA GLY A 418 -8.66 -20.31 -14.75
C GLY A 418 -7.19 -20.20 -15.18
N ILE A 419 -6.25 -20.39 -14.24
CA ILE A 419 -4.77 -20.40 -14.40
C ILE A 419 -4.07 -19.02 -14.36
N LEU A 420 -3.36 -18.79 -13.23
CA LEU A 420 -2.18 -17.93 -12.91
C LEU A 420 -2.09 -16.49 -13.46
N TYR A 421 -1.89 -15.54 -12.51
CA TYR A 421 -1.64 -14.09 -12.68
C TYR A 421 -0.30 -13.78 -13.36
#